data_AF-A0A924ZVM0-F1
#
_entry.id   AF-A0A924ZVM0-F1
#
_cell.length_a   1.000
_cell.length_b   1.000
_cell.length_c   1.000
_cell.angle_alpha   90.00
_cell.angle_beta   90.00
_cell.angle_gamma   90.00
#
_symmetry.space_group_name_H-M   'P 1'
#
loop_
_entity.id
_entity.type
_entity.pdbx_description
1 polymer ?
#
loop_
_entity_poly.entity_id
_entity_poly.type
_entity_poly.pdbx_seq_one_letter_code
_entity_poly.pdbx_strand_id
1 'polypeptide(L)'
;MNKAKIEIETDGQEVSASNSGSRKEHKFCGIIMPIAAMDGYLKSYWTQVINILERSIAQAGFTPRLVSEAKKNAQVILNSIVQNIYDDEIVVCDVSGRNPNVMFELGMRLAFNKPVVIVKDYETNFSFDISSIKHVLYPKNMNFHEIEKFIKDLSEMVKATRAESQKEGHKTFLDSFSQIKAASIKSTEVPQDELLSKVFMDMQEIKGKLNRNNQEINIRNENCLINNPNFSRVIKNRFNSATNILTIYTAGLDQNQALVLINEISKRYSMYIQAIGTDSENCSIEIEMVEGVSINERRAILYFISSYMDGFRNTKGGALL
;
A
#
# COMPACT_ATOMS: atom_id res chain seq x y z
N MET A 1 43.08 31.37 2.00
CA MET A 1 42.76 30.28 1.05
C MET A 1 41.33 30.45 0.56
N ASN A 2 41.24 30.64 -0.75
CA ASN A 2 40.12 30.77 -1.70
C ASN A 2 38.66 30.73 -1.23
N LYS A 3 37.98 31.86 -1.46
CA LYS A 3 36.57 31.92 -1.86
C LYS A 3 36.44 31.43 -3.30
N ALA A 4 35.50 30.53 -3.58
CA ALA A 4 35.06 30.24 -4.95
C ALA A 4 33.67 30.88 -5.16
N LYS A 5 33.64 31.85 -6.07
CA LYS A 5 32.47 32.55 -6.60
C LYS A 5 32.07 31.81 -7.87
N ILE A 6 30.83 31.35 -7.98
CA ILE A 6 30.29 30.81 -9.23
C ILE A 6 29.20 31.79 -9.67
N GLU A 7 29.54 32.61 -10.66
CA GLU A 7 28.60 33.42 -11.44
C GLU A 7 28.18 32.56 -12.65
N ILE A 8 26.88 32.39 -12.85
CA ILE A 8 26.33 31.91 -14.11
C ILE A 8 25.47 33.04 -14.63
N GLU A 9 25.96 33.67 -15.69
CA GLU A 9 25.20 34.60 -16.54
C GLU A 9 24.08 33.83 -17.22
N THR A 10 22.84 34.28 -17.05
CA THR A 10 21.74 33.94 -17.96
C THR A 10 21.22 35.24 -18.55
N ASP A 11 21.32 35.31 -19.87
CA ASP A 11 20.85 36.40 -20.73
C ASP A 11 19.47 36.91 -20.31
N GLY A 12 19.38 38.24 -20.25
CA GLY A 12 18.15 38.95 -19.97
C GLY A 12 17.13 38.79 -21.07
N GLN A 13 15.96 38.25 -20.72
CA GLN A 13 14.70 38.78 -21.22
C GLN A 13 13.88 39.21 -20.01
N GLU A 14 13.82 40.53 -19.80
CA GLU A 14 12.79 41.17 -19.00
C GLU A 14 11.43 40.82 -19.60
N VAL A 15 10.67 39.98 -18.89
CA VAL A 15 9.22 39.92 -19.06
C VAL A 15 8.61 40.28 -17.72
N SER A 16 8.07 41.49 -17.70
CA SER A 16 7.39 42.17 -16.61
C SER A 16 6.53 41.27 -15.75
N ALA A 17 6.81 41.27 -14.45
CA ALA A 17 5.94 40.76 -13.41
C ALA A 17 4.64 41.59 -13.34
N SER A 18 3.56 41.05 -13.90
CA SER A 18 2.20 41.45 -13.53
C SER A 18 1.19 40.35 -13.88
N ASN A 19 1.08 39.36 -13.00
CA ASN A 19 -0.24 38.96 -12.53
C ASN A 19 -0.09 38.12 -11.26
N SER A 20 -0.33 38.75 -10.13
CA SER A 20 -0.71 38.09 -8.89
C SER A 20 -2.00 37.31 -9.13
N GLY A 21 -1.88 36.09 -9.64
CA GLY A 21 -2.97 35.14 -9.65
C GLY A 21 -3.27 34.77 -8.21
N SER A 22 -4.28 35.41 -7.63
CA SER A 22 -4.91 34.93 -6.40
C SER A 22 -5.17 33.44 -6.59
N ARG A 23 -4.53 32.57 -5.80
CA ARG A 23 -5.02 31.20 -5.62
C ARG A 23 -6.48 31.36 -5.22
N LYS A 24 -7.42 30.98 -6.09
CA LYS A 24 -8.81 30.85 -5.67
C LYS A 24 -8.79 29.77 -4.60
N GLU A 25 -8.86 30.17 -3.33
CA GLU A 25 -9.22 29.25 -2.26
C GLU A 25 -10.57 28.66 -2.68
N HIS A 26 -10.55 27.39 -3.07
CA HIS A 26 -11.77 26.70 -3.44
C HIS A 26 -12.61 26.52 -2.17
N LYS A 27 -13.64 27.35 -2.02
CA LYS A 27 -14.62 27.25 -0.95
C LYS A 27 -15.53 26.05 -1.23
N PHE A 28 -15.12 24.87 -0.79
CA PHE A 28 -15.92 23.67 -0.95
C PHE A 28 -17.11 23.69 0.02
N CYS A 29 -18.26 23.25 -0.48
CA CYS A 29 -19.42 22.92 0.32
C CYS A 29 -19.67 21.42 0.19
N GLY A 30 -19.53 20.71 1.31
CA GLY A 30 -19.74 19.27 1.37
C GLY A 30 -21.23 18.94 1.24
N ILE A 31 -21.55 17.92 0.45
CA ILE A 31 -22.88 17.32 0.36
C ILE A 31 -22.84 15.98 1.06
N ILE A 32 -23.71 15.81 2.05
CA ILE A 32 -24.00 14.55 2.72
C ILE A 32 -25.43 14.16 2.35
N MET A 33 -25.62 13.01 1.73
CA MET A 33 -26.93 12.53 1.31
C MET A 33 -26.94 11.02 1.08
N PRO A 34 -28.12 10.37 1.04
CA PRO A 34 -28.20 8.97 0.63
C PRO A 34 -27.76 8.78 -0.82
N ILE A 35 -26.86 7.81 -1.06
CA ILE A 35 -26.29 7.50 -2.39
C ILE A 35 -26.92 6.28 -3.06
N ALA A 36 -27.70 5.49 -2.30
CA ALA A 36 -28.28 4.23 -2.73
C ALA A 36 -29.80 4.23 -2.53
N ALA A 37 -30.48 3.30 -3.21
CA ALA A 37 -31.90 3.07 -2.98
C ALA A 37 -32.14 2.65 -1.51
N MET A 38 -33.27 3.06 -0.96
CA MET A 38 -33.69 2.76 0.41
C MET A 38 -35.22 2.78 0.49
N ASP A 39 -35.78 2.42 1.65
CA ASP A 39 -37.23 2.29 1.82
C ASP A 39 -37.97 3.57 1.42
N GLY A 40 -38.80 3.47 0.38
CA GLY A 40 -39.57 4.59 -0.16
C GLY A 40 -38.81 5.55 -1.09
N TYR A 41 -37.56 5.24 -1.46
CA TYR A 41 -36.70 6.07 -2.32
C TYR A 41 -35.90 5.25 -3.34
N LEU A 42 -36.06 5.60 -4.62
CA LEU A 42 -35.30 5.00 -5.72
C LEU A 42 -33.93 5.67 -5.86
N LYS A 43 -32.97 4.96 -6.47
CA LYS A 43 -31.65 5.56 -6.78
C LYS A 43 -31.76 6.81 -7.67
N SER A 44 -32.69 6.81 -8.63
CA SER A 44 -32.95 7.94 -9.53
C SER A 44 -33.51 9.17 -8.81
N TYR A 45 -34.16 9.00 -7.66
CA TYR A 45 -34.60 10.11 -6.82
C TYR A 45 -33.38 10.87 -6.29
N TRP A 46 -32.41 10.15 -5.70
CA TRP A 46 -31.17 10.74 -5.20
C TRP A 46 -30.32 11.39 -6.30
N THR A 47 -30.33 10.85 -7.52
CA THR A 47 -29.71 11.51 -8.67
C THR A 47 -30.36 12.85 -9.01
N GLN A 48 -31.67 13.02 -8.80
CA GLN A 48 -32.32 14.31 -8.99
C GLN A 48 -31.99 15.27 -7.84
N VAL A 49 -32.02 14.77 -6.60
CA VAL A 49 -31.69 15.56 -5.40
C VAL A 49 -30.28 16.14 -5.52
N ILE A 50 -29.26 15.33 -5.83
CA ILE A 50 -27.87 15.83 -5.91
C ILE A 50 -27.73 16.96 -6.93
N ASN A 51 -28.36 16.84 -8.11
CA ASN A 51 -28.35 17.90 -9.13
C ASN A 51 -29.03 19.20 -8.67
N ILE A 52 -30.01 19.10 -7.77
CA ILE A 52 -30.69 20.28 -7.19
C ILE A 52 -29.79 20.91 -6.11
N LEU A 53 -29.18 20.09 -5.25
CA LEU A 53 -28.25 20.56 -4.22
C LEU A 53 -27.02 21.23 -4.83
N GLU A 54 -26.41 20.62 -5.84
CA GLU A 54 -25.27 21.19 -6.57
C GLU A 54 -25.59 22.57 -7.17
N ARG A 55 -26.77 22.71 -7.80
CA ARG A 55 -27.23 24.00 -8.33
C ARG A 55 -27.41 25.05 -7.23
N SER A 56 -28.03 24.68 -6.12
CA SER A 56 -28.27 25.57 -4.97
C SER A 56 -26.97 26.06 -4.35
N ILE A 57 -25.99 25.16 -4.21
CA ILE A 57 -24.66 25.42 -3.67
C ILE A 57 -23.83 26.29 -4.62
N ALA A 58 -23.89 26.01 -5.93
CA ALA A 58 -23.23 26.84 -6.94
C ALA A 58 -23.78 28.27 -6.94
N GLN A 59 -25.11 28.43 -6.84
CA GLN A 59 -25.77 29.74 -6.68
C GLN A 59 -25.37 30.44 -5.36
N ALA A 60 -24.96 29.66 -4.35
CA ALA A 60 -24.42 30.19 -3.11
C ALA A 60 -22.97 30.71 -3.22
N GLY A 61 -22.27 30.40 -4.33
CA GLY A 61 -20.88 30.79 -4.55
C GLY A 61 -19.86 29.78 -4.03
N PHE A 62 -20.29 28.54 -3.72
CA PHE A 62 -19.42 27.45 -3.27
C PHE A 62 -19.25 26.40 -4.36
N THR A 63 -18.17 25.62 -4.26
CA THR A 63 -17.96 24.44 -5.12
C THR A 63 -18.60 23.23 -4.43
N PRO A 64 -19.65 22.61 -4.99
CA PRO A 64 -20.25 21.42 -4.39
C PRO A 64 -19.28 20.24 -4.46
N ARG A 65 -19.30 19.41 -3.42
CA ARG A 65 -18.51 18.18 -3.35
C ARG A 65 -19.30 17.12 -2.59
N LEU A 66 -19.54 15.97 -3.21
CA LEU A 66 -20.10 14.84 -2.47
C LEU A 66 -19.04 14.29 -1.52
N VAL A 67 -19.33 14.31 -0.22
CA VAL A 67 -18.36 13.93 0.83
C VAL A 67 -17.92 12.47 0.68
N SER A 68 -18.85 11.60 0.25
CA SER A 68 -18.63 10.17 0.01
C SER A 68 -17.95 9.85 -1.32
N GLU A 69 -17.61 10.86 -2.13
CA GLU A 69 -16.92 10.67 -3.41
C GLU A 69 -15.42 10.43 -3.17
N ALA A 70 -15.01 9.17 -3.08
CA ALA A 70 -13.62 8.81 -2.80
C ALA A 70 -13.09 7.66 -3.66
N LYS A 71 -11.79 7.75 -3.99
CA LYS A 71 -11.07 6.88 -4.92
C LYS A 71 -10.91 5.45 -4.39
N LYS A 72 -11.52 4.49 -5.09
CA LYS A 72 -11.28 3.02 -5.22
C LYS A 72 -10.91 2.14 -4.00
N ASN A 73 -10.45 2.63 -2.84
CA ASN A 73 -9.98 1.82 -1.70
C ASN A 73 -10.72 2.16 -0.38
N ALA A 74 -11.39 1.18 0.24
CA ALA A 74 -12.27 1.38 1.41
C ALA A 74 -11.64 2.08 2.63
N GLN A 75 -10.40 1.75 3.01
CA GLN A 75 -9.71 2.40 4.14
C GLN A 75 -9.34 3.87 3.85
N VAL A 76 -9.01 4.16 2.58
CA VAL A 76 -8.73 5.53 2.11
C VAL A 76 -10.03 6.33 2.04
N ILE A 77 -11.14 5.67 1.70
CA ILE A 77 -12.47 6.28 1.62
C ILE A 77 -12.92 6.83 2.98
N LEU A 78 -12.86 6.05 4.07
CA LEU A 78 -13.30 6.52 5.40
C LEU A 78 -12.47 7.71 5.89
N ASN A 79 -11.15 7.67 5.73
CA ASN A 79 -10.29 8.79 6.11
C ASN A 79 -10.62 10.04 5.28
N SER A 80 -10.85 9.90 3.98
CA SER A 80 -11.23 11.03 3.12
C SER A 80 -12.60 11.61 3.44
N ILE A 81 -13.58 10.77 3.81
CA ILE A 81 -14.92 11.22 4.25
C ILE A 81 -14.79 12.08 5.50
N VAL A 82 -14.10 11.59 6.53
CA VAL A 82 -13.93 12.32 7.80
C VAL A 82 -13.18 13.64 7.58
N GLN A 83 -12.12 13.63 6.75
CA GLN A 83 -11.39 14.84 6.40
C GLN A 83 -12.27 15.82 5.62
N ASN A 84 -13.05 15.37 4.64
CA ASN A 84 -13.97 16.25 3.90
C ASN A 84 -15.02 16.87 4.83
N ILE A 85 -15.63 16.07 5.72
CA ILE A 85 -16.61 16.54 6.73
C ILE A 85 -15.98 17.58 7.65
N TYR A 86 -14.69 17.47 7.96
CA TYR A 86 -13.99 18.46 8.75
C TYR A 86 -13.64 19.69 7.90
N ASP A 87 -12.89 19.53 6.81
CA ASP A 87 -12.28 20.62 6.04
C ASP A 87 -13.28 21.49 5.28
N ASP A 88 -14.44 20.95 4.88
CA ASP A 88 -15.44 21.72 4.14
C ASP A 88 -15.91 22.94 4.94
N GLU A 89 -15.94 24.10 4.28
CA GLU A 89 -16.30 25.37 4.91
C GLU A 89 -17.71 25.36 5.47
N ILE A 90 -18.61 24.64 4.79
CA ILE A 90 -20.00 24.41 5.17
C ILE A 90 -20.45 23.07 4.58
N VAL A 91 -21.41 22.43 5.22
CA VAL A 91 -22.00 21.17 4.74
C VAL A 91 -23.50 21.34 4.56
N VAL A 92 -24.04 20.83 3.46
CA VAL A 92 -25.47 20.62 3.25
C VAL A 92 -25.75 19.13 3.45
N CYS A 93 -26.65 18.81 4.39
CA CYS A 93 -26.94 17.43 4.78
C CYS A 93 -28.42 17.10 4.54
N ASP A 94 -28.69 16.14 3.66
CA ASP A 94 -30.04 15.63 3.38
C ASP A 94 -30.39 14.45 4.29
N VAL A 95 -31.29 14.68 5.25
CA VAL A 95 -31.72 13.66 6.23
C VAL A 95 -32.99 12.90 5.79
N SER A 96 -33.45 13.10 4.55
CA SER A 96 -34.65 12.44 4.02
C SER A 96 -34.56 10.91 4.11
N GLY A 97 -35.66 10.27 4.50
CA GLY A 97 -35.72 8.82 4.70
C GLY A 97 -34.92 8.30 5.91
N ARG A 98 -34.26 9.17 6.69
CA ARG A 98 -33.54 8.82 7.94
C ARG A 98 -32.42 7.78 7.73
N ASN A 99 -31.64 7.95 6.67
CA ASN A 99 -30.53 7.04 6.36
C ASN A 99 -29.49 7.02 7.51
N PRO A 100 -29.18 5.87 8.11
CA PRO A 100 -28.31 5.81 9.30
C PRO A 100 -26.88 6.29 9.03
N ASN A 101 -26.36 6.11 7.81
CA ASN A 101 -25.01 6.58 7.46
C ASN A 101 -24.98 8.11 7.38
N VAL A 102 -25.99 8.72 6.78
CA VAL A 102 -26.12 10.19 6.72
C VAL A 102 -26.26 10.78 8.13
N MET A 103 -27.05 10.14 9.00
CA MET A 103 -27.20 10.59 10.39
C MET A 103 -25.88 10.52 11.17
N PHE A 104 -25.06 9.50 10.91
CA PHE A 104 -23.73 9.38 11.51
C PHE A 104 -22.80 10.53 11.04
N GLU A 105 -22.77 10.80 9.73
CA GLU A 105 -21.95 11.89 9.16
C GLU A 105 -22.39 13.28 9.63
N LEU A 106 -23.71 13.50 9.76
CA LEU A 106 -24.28 14.70 10.38
C LEU A 106 -23.82 14.83 11.84
N GLY A 107 -23.89 13.75 12.62
CA GLY A 107 -23.43 13.72 14.00
C GLY A 107 -21.95 14.10 14.13
N MET A 108 -21.09 13.61 13.22
CA MET A 108 -19.67 14.00 13.18
C MET A 108 -19.48 15.49 12.88
N ARG A 109 -20.20 16.04 11.89
CA ARG A 109 -20.12 17.47 11.55
C ARG A 109 -20.53 18.35 12.74
N LEU A 110 -21.59 17.96 13.45
CA LEU A 110 -22.04 18.63 14.67
C LEU A 110 -21.00 18.54 15.78
N ALA A 111 -20.37 17.39 15.98
CA ALA A 111 -19.30 17.20 16.96
C ALA A 111 -18.07 18.09 16.69
N PHE A 112 -17.76 18.35 15.42
CA PHE A 112 -16.70 19.29 15.01
C PHE A 112 -17.09 20.76 15.16
N ASN A 113 -18.34 21.05 15.50
CA ASN A 113 -18.87 22.39 15.70
C ASN A 113 -18.72 23.32 14.48
N LYS A 114 -18.83 22.74 13.28
CA LYS A 114 -18.69 23.46 12.01
C LYS A 114 -20.06 23.70 11.36
N PRO A 115 -20.22 24.77 10.57
CA PRO A 115 -21.53 25.17 10.03
C PRO A 115 -22.11 24.07 9.14
N VAL A 116 -23.41 23.85 9.29
CA VAL A 116 -24.19 22.85 8.56
C VAL A 116 -25.60 23.38 8.27
N VAL A 117 -26.11 23.10 7.08
CA VAL A 117 -27.52 23.33 6.71
C VAL A 117 -28.16 21.97 6.49
N ILE A 118 -29.27 21.73 7.17
CA ILE A 118 -30.01 20.48 7.03
C ILE A 118 -31.09 20.66 5.97
N VAL A 119 -31.29 19.66 5.12
CA VAL A 119 -32.43 19.61 4.21
C VAL A 119 -33.20 18.31 4.41
N LYS A 120 -34.51 18.36 4.17
CA LYS A 120 -35.33 17.15 4.14
C LYS A 120 -36.54 17.33 3.25
N ASP A 121 -37.10 16.23 2.77
CA ASP A 121 -38.38 16.26 2.11
C ASP A 121 -39.55 16.48 3.08
N TYR A 122 -40.73 16.76 2.53
CA TYR A 122 -41.96 16.94 3.33
C TYR A 122 -42.42 15.66 4.05
N GLU A 123 -42.06 14.47 3.56
CA GLU A 123 -42.56 13.20 4.11
C GLU A 123 -41.76 12.72 5.33
N THR A 124 -40.51 13.15 5.45
CA THR A 124 -39.63 12.71 6.52
C THR A 124 -39.98 13.43 7.83
N ASN A 125 -40.45 12.67 8.83
CA ASN A 125 -40.74 13.21 10.16
C ASN A 125 -39.45 13.57 10.92
N PHE A 126 -39.50 14.67 11.67
CA PHE A 126 -38.39 15.07 12.55
C PHE A 126 -38.16 14.04 13.65
N SER A 127 -36.89 13.69 13.90
CA SER A 127 -36.46 13.22 15.22
C SER A 127 -36.25 14.45 16.11
N PHE A 128 -36.84 14.43 17.31
CA PHE A 128 -36.90 15.56 18.24
C PHE A 128 -35.56 16.28 18.48
N ASP A 129 -34.43 15.57 18.37
CA ASP A 129 -33.09 16.06 18.75
C ASP A 129 -32.43 17.05 17.77
N ILE A 130 -32.98 17.23 16.55
CA ILE A 130 -32.37 18.05 15.48
C ILE A 130 -33.25 19.25 15.09
N SER A 131 -34.43 19.35 15.72
CA SER A 131 -35.43 20.39 15.45
C SER A 131 -34.92 21.82 15.69
N SER A 132 -33.93 21.98 16.57
CA SER A 132 -33.29 23.26 16.87
C SER A 132 -32.36 23.75 15.77
N ILE A 133 -31.93 22.88 14.85
CA ILE A 133 -31.09 23.23 13.72
C ILE A 133 -32.00 23.66 12.55
N LYS A 134 -31.69 24.83 11.97
CA LYS A 134 -32.40 25.34 10.79
C LYS A 134 -32.35 24.31 9.67
N HIS A 135 -33.49 24.04 9.07
CA HIS A 135 -33.63 23.10 7.97
C HIS A 135 -34.44 23.72 6.84
N VAL A 136 -34.15 23.30 5.60
CA VAL A 136 -34.90 23.71 4.41
C VAL A 136 -35.66 22.49 3.87
N LEU A 137 -36.93 22.69 3.56
CA LEU A 137 -37.81 21.62 3.11
C LEU A 137 -37.94 21.62 1.58
N TYR A 138 -38.09 20.44 0.99
CA TYR A 138 -38.36 20.29 -0.44
C TYR A 138 -39.45 19.25 -0.74
N PRO A 139 -40.14 19.36 -1.88
CA PRO A 139 -41.17 18.40 -2.27
C PRO A 139 -40.58 17.07 -2.76
N LYS A 140 -41.01 15.95 -2.19
CA LYS A 140 -40.61 14.61 -2.66
C LYS A 140 -41.06 14.32 -4.10
N ASN A 141 -42.18 14.90 -4.54
CA ASN A 141 -42.68 14.73 -5.91
C ASN A 141 -41.89 15.51 -6.97
N MET A 142 -40.84 16.26 -6.58
CA MET A 142 -40.00 17.06 -7.47
C MET A 142 -40.77 18.11 -8.29
N ASN A 143 -41.83 18.69 -7.69
CA ASN A 143 -42.58 19.78 -8.34
C ASN A 143 -41.64 20.95 -8.71
N PHE A 144 -41.62 21.32 -10.00
CA PHE A 144 -40.69 22.29 -10.53
C PHE A 144 -40.71 23.65 -9.81
N HIS A 145 -41.89 24.23 -9.59
CA HIS A 145 -42.01 25.57 -8.98
C HIS A 145 -41.51 25.58 -7.53
N GLU A 146 -41.82 24.54 -6.79
CA GLU A 146 -41.36 24.38 -5.41
C GLU A 146 -39.86 24.07 -5.34
N ILE A 147 -39.30 23.32 -6.30
CA ILE A 147 -37.86 23.09 -6.40
C ILE A 147 -37.11 24.38 -6.73
N GLU A 148 -37.61 25.21 -7.63
CA GLU A 148 -37.00 26.52 -7.92
C GLU A 148 -37.00 27.45 -6.69
N LYS A 149 -38.06 27.37 -5.88
CA LYS A 149 -38.09 28.06 -4.59
C LYS A 149 -37.06 27.48 -3.62
N PHE A 150 -37.03 26.15 -3.48
CA PHE A 150 -36.06 25.45 -2.63
C PHE A 150 -34.62 25.81 -2.98
N ILE A 151 -34.27 25.89 -4.27
CA ILE A 151 -32.93 26.27 -4.73
C ILE A 151 -32.53 27.65 -4.20
N LYS A 152 -33.45 28.63 -4.27
CA LYS A 152 -33.23 29.98 -3.75
C LYS A 152 -33.11 29.99 -2.23
N ASP A 153 -34.07 29.36 -1.54
CA ASP A 153 -34.14 29.30 -0.09
C ASP A 153 -32.88 28.62 0.49
N LEU A 154 -32.44 27.52 -0.11
CA LEU A 154 -31.23 26.81 0.29
C LEU A 154 -29.98 27.66 0.03
N SER A 155 -29.89 28.33 -1.12
CA SER A 155 -28.75 29.20 -1.44
C SER A 155 -28.60 30.34 -0.43
N GLU A 156 -29.70 30.99 -0.06
CA GLU A 156 -29.73 32.04 0.95
C GLU A 156 -29.35 31.50 2.34
N MET A 157 -29.89 30.34 2.71
CA MET A 157 -29.58 29.69 3.99
C MET A 157 -28.09 29.32 4.12
N VAL A 158 -27.49 28.81 3.05
CA VAL A 158 -26.05 28.49 3.01
C VAL A 158 -25.21 29.75 3.23
N LYS A 159 -25.52 30.84 2.51
CA LYS A 159 -24.83 32.13 2.68
C LYS A 159 -24.98 32.68 4.10
N ALA A 160 -26.20 32.67 4.62
CA ALA A 160 -26.51 33.19 5.95
C ALA A 160 -25.79 32.38 7.05
N THR A 161 -25.86 31.05 6.97
CA THR A 161 -25.20 30.15 7.94
C THR A 161 -23.69 30.33 7.91
N ARG A 162 -23.08 30.44 6.72
CA ARG A 162 -21.64 30.71 6.63
C ARG A 162 -21.28 32.08 7.20
N ALA A 163 -22.03 33.13 6.87
CA ALA A 163 -21.79 34.47 7.38
C ALA A 163 -21.94 34.54 8.92
N GLU A 164 -22.95 33.86 9.48
CA GLU A 164 -23.13 33.72 10.93
C GLU A 164 -21.94 33.01 11.59
N SER A 165 -21.42 31.93 10.99
CA SER A 165 -20.27 31.18 11.50
C SER A 165 -18.95 31.95 11.53
N GLN A 166 -18.88 33.13 10.90
CA GLN A 166 -17.69 33.99 10.90
C GLN A 166 -17.77 35.14 11.92
N LYS A 167 -18.92 35.33 12.56
CA LYS A 167 -19.08 36.36 13.59
C LYS A 167 -18.49 35.87 14.91
N GLU A 168 -17.76 36.75 15.59
CA GLU A 168 -17.26 36.47 16.95
C GLU A 168 -18.44 36.22 17.91
N GLY A 169 -18.35 35.13 18.69
CA GLY A 169 -19.39 34.76 19.66
C GLY A 169 -20.64 34.09 19.07
N HIS A 170 -20.59 33.60 17.82
CA HIS A 170 -21.67 32.80 17.25
C HIS A 170 -21.90 31.54 18.10
N LYS A 171 -23.12 31.41 18.65
CA LYS A 171 -23.55 30.22 19.38
C LYS A 171 -23.92 29.12 18.42
N THR A 172 -23.27 27.97 18.55
CA THR A 172 -23.54 26.78 17.75
C THR A 172 -24.51 25.84 18.46
N PHE A 173 -24.84 24.72 17.79
CA PHE A 173 -25.64 23.65 18.37
C PHE A 173 -25.02 23.12 19.68
N LEU A 174 -23.70 22.90 19.74
CA LEU A 174 -23.05 22.38 20.94
C LEU A 174 -23.03 23.38 22.10
N ASP A 175 -23.02 24.69 21.83
CA ASP A 175 -23.04 25.72 22.88
C ASP A 175 -24.34 25.71 23.68
N SER A 176 -25.42 25.17 23.12
CA SER A 176 -26.68 24.95 23.85
C SER A 176 -26.58 23.86 24.93
N PHE A 177 -25.62 22.94 24.78
CA PHE A 177 -25.28 21.91 25.77
C PHE A 177 -24.08 22.36 26.60
N SER A 178 -24.27 23.47 27.31
CA SER A 178 -23.30 24.14 28.19
C SER A 178 -22.36 23.15 28.87
N GLN A 179 -21.12 23.03 28.35
CA GLN A 179 -19.91 22.29 28.80
C GLN A 179 -19.24 21.39 27.74
N ILE A 180 -19.80 21.22 26.54
CA ILE A 180 -19.16 20.38 25.50
C ILE A 180 -18.11 21.18 24.70
N LYS A 181 -16.86 20.72 24.69
CA LYS A 181 -15.82 21.23 23.77
C LYS A 181 -15.96 20.54 22.41
N ALA A 182 -15.87 21.33 21.33
CA ALA A 182 -15.85 20.81 19.97
C ALA A 182 -14.71 19.79 19.79
N ALA A 183 -14.99 18.68 19.10
CA ALA A 183 -13.96 17.76 18.67
C ALA A 183 -13.08 18.45 17.63
N SER A 184 -11.76 18.41 17.81
CA SER A 184 -10.79 18.83 16.79
C SER A 184 -10.04 17.60 16.32
N ILE A 185 -9.88 17.42 15.01
CA ILE A 185 -8.93 16.43 14.49
C ILE A 185 -7.54 16.95 14.84
N LYS A 186 -6.96 16.46 15.94
CA LYS A 186 -5.51 16.56 16.14
C LYS A 186 -4.91 15.62 15.12
N SER A 187 -4.49 16.15 13.97
CA SER A 187 -3.44 15.49 13.22
C SER A 187 -2.28 15.44 14.19
N THR A 188 -1.99 14.29 14.78
CA THR A 188 -0.68 14.06 15.37
C THR A 188 0.26 14.27 14.20
N GLU A 189 0.82 15.47 14.07
CA GLU A 189 2.12 15.63 13.47
C GLU A 189 2.98 14.67 14.28
N VAL A 190 3.10 13.43 13.79
CA VAL A 190 3.99 12.44 14.36
C VAL A 190 5.32 13.16 14.35
N PRO A 191 5.88 13.53 15.52
CA PRO A 191 7.14 14.25 15.56
C PRO A 191 8.12 13.46 14.69
N GLN A 192 8.99 14.15 13.96
CA GLN A 192 9.90 13.50 13.02
C GLN A 192 10.62 12.29 13.67
N ASP A 193 10.87 12.39 14.97
CA ASP A 193 11.44 11.37 15.85
C ASP A 193 10.59 10.10 16.02
N GLU A 194 9.25 10.20 16.05
CA GLU A 194 8.35 9.04 16.17
C GLU A 194 8.13 8.36 14.81
N LEU A 195 8.21 9.11 13.71
CA LEU A 195 8.27 8.51 12.37
C LEU A 195 9.60 7.80 12.15
N LEU A 196 10.71 8.42 12.56
CA LEU A 196 12.04 7.84 12.52
C LEU A 196 12.11 6.59 13.38
N SER A 197 11.55 6.59 14.60
CA SER A 197 11.55 5.41 15.48
C SER A 197 10.76 4.25 14.89
N LYS A 198 9.61 4.54 14.26
CA LYS A 198 8.79 3.52 13.58
C LYS A 198 9.51 2.94 12.36
N VAL A 199 10.10 3.79 11.52
CA VAL A 199 10.93 3.35 10.39
C VAL A 199 12.12 2.52 10.89
N PHE A 200 12.75 2.91 11.98
CA PHE A 200 13.88 2.19 12.56
C PHE A 200 13.48 0.82 13.11
N MET A 201 12.31 0.72 13.76
CA MET A 201 11.75 -0.55 14.21
C MET A 201 11.44 -1.49 13.04
N ASP A 202 10.78 -0.99 12.01
CA ASP A 202 10.50 -1.75 10.78
C ASP A 202 11.81 -2.19 10.11
N MET A 203 12.83 -1.33 10.10
CA MET A 203 14.15 -1.66 9.55
C MET A 203 14.87 -2.76 10.35
N GLN A 204 14.77 -2.72 11.69
CA GLN A 204 15.33 -3.78 12.54
C GLN A 204 14.61 -5.11 12.33
N GLU A 205 13.29 -5.08 12.15
CA GLU A 205 12.50 -6.28 11.85
C GLU A 205 12.89 -6.87 10.49
N ILE A 206 13.03 -6.04 9.46
CA ILE A 206 13.49 -6.45 8.12
C ILE A 206 14.91 -7.03 8.20
N LYS A 207 15.82 -6.38 8.93
CA LYS A 207 17.19 -6.87 9.14
C LYS A 207 17.19 -8.23 9.86
N GLY A 208 16.33 -8.40 10.87
CA GLY A 208 16.15 -9.67 11.57
C GLY A 208 15.66 -10.79 10.65
N LYS A 209 14.67 -10.50 9.78
CA LYS A 209 14.16 -11.45 8.77
C LYS A 209 15.23 -11.80 7.73
N LEU A 210 15.99 -10.82 7.24
CA LEU A 210 17.08 -11.05 6.28
C LEU A 210 18.20 -11.91 6.87
N ASN A 211 18.58 -11.68 8.12
CA ASN A 211 19.61 -12.50 8.78
C ASN A 211 19.17 -13.95 8.99
N ARG A 212 17.90 -14.20 9.34
CA ARG A 212 17.36 -15.56 9.42
C ARG A 212 17.34 -16.24 8.06
N ASN A 213 16.91 -15.54 7.01
CA ASN A 213 16.92 -16.08 5.65
C ASN A 213 18.36 -16.37 5.16
N ASN A 214 19.32 -15.49 5.44
CA ASN A 214 20.72 -15.73 5.09
C ASN A 214 21.33 -16.90 5.86
N GLN A 215 20.96 -17.11 7.14
CA GLN A 215 21.36 -18.29 7.90
C GLN A 215 20.73 -19.58 7.33
N GLU A 216 19.45 -19.56 6.96
CA GLU A 216 18.80 -20.71 6.30
C GLU A 216 19.41 -21.02 4.92
N ILE A 217 19.81 -20.00 4.16
CA ILE A 217 20.50 -20.15 2.86
C ILE A 217 21.91 -20.72 3.06
N ASN A 218 22.67 -20.25 4.06
CA ASN A 218 24.01 -20.77 4.35
C ASN A 218 23.96 -22.23 4.85
N ILE A 219 23.00 -22.59 5.71
CA ILE A 219 22.80 -23.97 6.18
C ILE A 219 22.44 -24.90 5.01
N ARG A 220 21.65 -24.44 4.03
CA ARG A 220 21.33 -25.21 2.81
C ARG A 220 22.52 -25.34 1.85
N ASN A 221 23.40 -24.36 1.81
CA ASN A 221 24.59 -24.37 0.93
C ASN A 221 25.75 -25.21 1.50
N GLU A 222 25.88 -25.32 2.83
CA GLU A 222 26.98 -26.06 3.47
C GLU A 222 26.74 -27.58 3.58
N ASN A 223 25.50 -28.06 3.50
CA ASN A 223 25.19 -29.49 3.52
C ASN A 223 24.18 -29.87 2.42
N CYS A 224 24.63 -29.88 1.16
CA CYS A 224 23.94 -30.64 0.11
C CYS A 224 24.30 -32.14 0.19
N LEU A 225 24.02 -32.77 1.34
CA LEU A 225 23.93 -34.23 1.39
C LEU A 225 22.79 -34.64 0.47
N ILE A 226 23.12 -35.08 -0.74
CA ILE A 226 22.18 -35.85 -1.56
C ILE A 226 22.12 -37.24 -0.91
N ASN A 227 21.40 -37.35 0.21
CA ASN A 227 21.02 -38.64 0.76
C ASN A 227 19.99 -39.26 -0.20
N ASN A 228 20.48 -39.84 -1.29
CA ASN A 228 19.67 -40.64 -2.18
C ASN A 228 20.11 -42.09 -1.99
N PRO A 229 19.23 -42.96 -1.44
CA PRO A 229 19.58 -44.32 -1.03
C PRO A 229 20.00 -45.26 -2.16
N ASN A 230 19.98 -44.78 -3.42
CA ASN A 230 20.42 -45.54 -4.60
C ASN A 230 21.92 -45.39 -4.92
N PHE A 231 22.67 -44.53 -4.22
CA PHE A 231 24.08 -44.25 -4.54
C PHE A 231 25.01 -44.95 -3.55
N SER A 232 25.57 -46.09 -3.95
CA SER A 232 26.26 -47.00 -3.04
C SER A 232 27.70 -46.61 -2.64
N ARG A 233 28.32 -45.64 -3.35
CA ARG A 233 29.76 -45.32 -3.20
C ARG A 233 30.11 -43.84 -3.04
N VAL A 234 29.18 -42.90 -3.19
CA VAL A 234 29.42 -41.48 -2.84
C VAL A 234 29.00 -41.28 -1.39
N ILE A 235 29.98 -41.18 -0.50
CA ILE A 235 29.74 -41.15 0.95
C ILE A 235 29.28 -39.76 1.40
N LYS A 236 29.90 -38.72 0.86
CA LYS A 236 29.66 -37.33 1.26
C LYS A 236 30.14 -36.40 0.14
N ASN A 237 29.53 -35.22 0.04
CA ASN A 237 30.09 -34.12 -0.74
C ASN A 237 30.08 -32.84 0.11
N ARG A 238 30.93 -31.88 -0.25
CA ARG A 238 31.00 -30.54 0.34
C ARG A 238 31.36 -29.56 -0.76
N PHE A 239 30.64 -28.44 -0.84
CA PHE A 239 31.00 -27.33 -1.70
C PHE A 239 31.48 -26.15 -0.85
N ASN A 240 32.66 -25.61 -1.16
CA ASN A 240 33.17 -24.40 -0.54
C ASN A 240 32.92 -23.21 -1.47
N SER A 241 32.05 -22.28 -1.06
CA SER A 241 31.71 -21.09 -1.85
C SER A 241 32.82 -20.05 -1.91
N ALA A 242 33.76 -20.04 -0.96
CA ALA A 242 34.87 -19.09 -0.97
C ALA A 242 35.97 -19.48 -1.97
N THR A 243 36.12 -20.78 -2.24
CA THR A 243 37.15 -21.31 -3.14
C THR A 243 36.58 -21.94 -4.42
N ASN A 244 35.25 -22.01 -4.56
CA ASN A 244 34.54 -22.72 -5.64
C ASN A 244 34.94 -24.19 -5.81
N ILE A 245 35.39 -24.84 -4.73
CA ILE A 245 35.80 -26.25 -4.75
C ILE A 245 34.64 -27.15 -4.31
N LEU A 246 34.31 -28.14 -5.12
CA LEU A 246 33.44 -29.26 -4.78
C LEU A 246 34.28 -30.48 -4.42
N THR A 247 34.29 -30.86 -3.14
CA THR A 247 34.94 -32.07 -2.63
C THR A 247 33.92 -33.20 -2.56
N ILE A 248 34.25 -34.35 -3.13
CA ILE A 248 33.40 -35.55 -3.18
C ILE A 248 34.17 -36.71 -2.58
N TYR A 249 33.65 -37.28 -1.50
CA TYR A 249 34.21 -38.45 -0.82
C TYR A 249 33.59 -39.72 -1.40
N THR A 250 34.46 -40.63 -1.81
CA THR A 250 34.11 -41.85 -2.53
C THR A 250 34.61 -43.09 -1.78
N ALA A 251 33.94 -44.23 -1.94
CA ALA A 251 34.35 -45.49 -1.32
C ALA A 251 34.94 -46.46 -2.36
N GLY A 252 36.14 -47.00 -2.08
CA GLY A 252 36.69 -48.16 -2.80
C GLY A 252 37.11 -47.89 -4.25
N LEU A 253 37.67 -46.71 -4.52
CA LEU A 253 38.36 -46.37 -5.76
C LEU A 253 39.85 -46.69 -5.64
N ASP A 254 40.40 -47.46 -6.59
CA ASP A 254 41.85 -47.56 -6.75
C ASP A 254 42.41 -46.37 -7.56
N GLN A 255 43.72 -46.15 -7.49
CA GLN A 255 44.38 -44.98 -8.11
C GLN A 255 44.18 -44.91 -9.63
N ASN A 256 44.10 -46.07 -10.30
CA ASN A 256 43.86 -46.13 -11.74
C ASN A 256 42.39 -45.80 -12.08
N GLN A 257 41.45 -46.29 -11.28
CA GLN A 257 40.02 -45.98 -11.44
C GLN A 257 39.73 -44.49 -11.17
N ALA A 258 40.40 -43.89 -10.18
CA ALA A 258 40.30 -42.46 -9.91
C ALA A 258 40.79 -41.63 -11.10
N LEU A 259 41.94 -41.98 -11.69
CA LEU A 259 42.48 -41.30 -12.88
C LEU A 259 41.54 -41.38 -14.09
N VAL A 260 40.93 -42.55 -14.34
CA VAL A 260 39.96 -42.73 -15.43
C VAL A 260 38.73 -41.86 -15.21
N LEU A 261 38.18 -41.86 -13.99
CA LEU A 261 37.03 -41.06 -13.62
C LEU A 261 37.30 -39.55 -13.77
N ILE A 262 38.46 -39.08 -13.30
CA ILE A 262 38.90 -37.67 -13.44
C ILE A 262 38.96 -37.26 -14.91
N ASN A 263 39.49 -38.11 -15.77
CA ASN A 263 39.59 -37.82 -17.20
C ASN A 263 38.22 -37.71 -17.86
N GLU A 264 37.28 -38.61 -17.52
CA GLU A 264 35.91 -38.56 -18.04
C GLU A 264 35.12 -37.34 -17.54
N ILE A 265 35.28 -36.96 -16.26
CA ILE A 265 34.68 -35.73 -15.72
C ILE A 265 35.25 -34.51 -16.45
N SER A 266 36.59 -34.43 -16.57
CA SER A 266 37.28 -33.32 -17.24
C SER A 266 36.82 -33.17 -18.68
N LYS A 267 36.65 -34.28 -19.41
CA LYS A 267 36.19 -34.27 -20.80
C LYS A 267 34.73 -33.84 -20.93
N ARG A 268 33.85 -34.31 -20.04
CA ARG A 268 32.40 -34.08 -20.13
C ARG A 268 31.97 -32.69 -19.65
N TYR A 269 32.68 -32.15 -18.66
CA TYR A 269 32.34 -30.88 -18.00
C TYR A 269 33.46 -29.83 -18.10
N SER A 270 34.29 -29.90 -19.14
CA SER A 270 35.40 -28.96 -19.38
C SER A 270 35.00 -27.49 -19.39
N MET A 271 33.74 -27.16 -19.73
CA MET A 271 33.21 -25.80 -19.70
C MET A 271 32.92 -25.28 -18.27
N TYR A 272 32.82 -26.16 -17.28
CA TYR A 272 32.39 -25.85 -15.92
C TYR A 272 33.50 -26.07 -14.87
N ILE A 273 34.63 -26.65 -15.27
CA ILE A 273 35.69 -27.13 -14.38
C ILE A 273 37.02 -26.49 -14.79
N GLN A 274 37.75 -25.99 -13.78
CA GLN A 274 39.05 -25.37 -13.93
C GLN A 274 40.19 -26.35 -13.58
N ALA A 275 40.02 -27.15 -12.54
CA ALA A 275 40.98 -28.16 -12.12
C ALA A 275 40.28 -29.34 -11.41
N ILE A 276 40.91 -30.51 -11.48
CA ILE A 276 40.46 -31.70 -10.72
C ILE A 276 41.65 -32.33 -10.02
N GLY A 277 41.52 -32.55 -8.72
CA GLY A 277 42.47 -33.28 -7.87
C GLY A 277 41.87 -34.56 -7.31
N THR A 278 42.72 -35.48 -6.87
CA THR A 278 42.30 -36.63 -6.07
C THR A 278 43.27 -36.87 -4.93
N ASP A 279 42.70 -37.24 -3.79
CA ASP A 279 43.44 -37.67 -2.62
C ASP A 279 43.16 -39.17 -2.42
N SER A 280 44.20 -39.99 -2.64
CA SER A 280 44.13 -41.44 -2.46
C SER A 280 44.04 -41.86 -1.00
N GLU A 281 44.51 -41.04 -0.05
CA GLU A 281 44.45 -41.35 1.39
C GLU A 281 43.03 -41.11 1.92
N ASN A 282 42.39 -40.02 1.50
CA ASN A 282 41.03 -39.66 1.93
C ASN A 282 39.92 -40.12 0.96
N CYS A 283 40.28 -40.84 -0.11
CA CYS A 283 39.39 -41.30 -1.17
C CYS A 283 38.46 -40.18 -1.67
N SER A 284 39.01 -38.99 -1.91
CA SER A 284 38.24 -37.83 -2.35
C SER A 284 38.65 -37.32 -3.73
N ILE A 285 37.67 -36.73 -4.42
CA ILE A 285 37.83 -36.02 -5.68
C ILE A 285 37.49 -34.56 -5.41
N GLU A 286 38.39 -33.66 -5.76
CA GLU A 286 38.21 -32.22 -5.62
C GLU A 286 38.06 -31.61 -7.01
N ILE A 287 36.97 -30.89 -7.22
CA ILE A 287 36.66 -30.25 -8.50
C ILE A 287 36.60 -28.75 -8.26
N GLU A 288 37.57 -28.02 -8.81
CA GLU A 288 37.53 -26.56 -8.87
C GLU A 288 36.63 -26.15 -10.01
N MET A 289 35.57 -25.40 -9.70
CA MET A 289 34.57 -24.99 -10.67
C MET A 289 34.75 -23.54 -11.09
N VAL A 290 34.43 -23.25 -12.34
CA VAL A 290 34.43 -21.88 -12.88
C VAL A 290 33.43 -21.01 -12.08
N GLU A 291 33.73 -19.73 -11.93
CA GLU A 291 32.79 -18.80 -11.29
C GLU A 291 31.43 -18.77 -12.02
N GLY A 292 30.34 -18.81 -11.25
CA GLY A 292 28.97 -18.72 -11.78
C GLY A 292 28.29 -20.06 -12.11
N VAL A 293 28.95 -21.20 -11.90
CA VAL A 293 28.33 -22.54 -12.09
C VAL A 293 27.11 -22.71 -11.17
N SER A 294 25.96 -23.01 -11.77
CA SER A 294 24.67 -23.10 -11.10
C SER A 294 24.54 -24.36 -10.23
N ILE A 295 23.62 -24.34 -9.26
CA ILE A 295 23.39 -25.50 -8.37
C ILE A 295 22.93 -26.75 -9.15
N ASN A 296 22.26 -26.57 -10.29
CA ASN A 296 21.78 -27.67 -11.13
C ASN A 296 22.93 -28.32 -11.90
N GLU A 297 23.90 -27.54 -12.38
CA GLU A 297 25.12 -28.06 -13.01
C GLU A 297 25.96 -28.87 -12.03
N ARG A 298 26.11 -28.37 -10.79
CA ARG A 298 26.80 -29.11 -9.71
C ARG A 298 26.14 -30.46 -9.43
N ARG A 299 24.80 -30.48 -9.39
CA ARG A 299 24.03 -31.72 -9.24
C ARG A 299 24.24 -32.66 -10.40
N ALA A 300 24.27 -32.17 -11.64
CA ALA A 300 24.51 -33.01 -12.82
C ALA A 300 25.88 -33.70 -12.78
N ILE A 301 26.92 -33.00 -12.32
CA ILE A 301 28.26 -33.57 -12.12
C ILE A 301 28.22 -34.68 -11.07
N LEU A 302 27.55 -34.45 -9.93
CA LEU A 302 27.39 -35.46 -8.88
C LEU A 302 26.65 -36.71 -9.36
N TYR A 303 25.57 -36.54 -10.14
CA TYR A 303 24.83 -37.67 -10.73
C TYR A 303 25.68 -38.47 -11.71
N PHE A 304 26.47 -37.80 -12.55
CA PHE A 304 27.38 -38.46 -13.47
C PHE A 304 28.41 -39.30 -12.73
N ILE A 305 29.07 -38.71 -11.73
CA ILE A 305 30.09 -39.39 -10.92
C ILE A 305 29.50 -40.62 -10.25
N SER A 306 28.31 -40.49 -9.65
CA SER A 306 27.66 -41.64 -9.02
C SER A 306 27.31 -42.74 -10.02
N SER A 307 26.70 -42.39 -11.16
CA SER A 307 26.33 -43.36 -12.19
C SER A 307 27.55 -44.07 -12.78
N TYR A 308 28.66 -43.35 -12.96
CA TYR A 308 29.91 -43.91 -13.46
C TYR A 308 30.52 -44.88 -12.43
N MET A 309 30.47 -44.50 -11.15
CA MET A 309 30.95 -45.32 -10.03
C MET A 309 30.17 -46.64 -9.87
N ASP A 310 28.85 -46.60 -10.05
CA ASP A 310 28.01 -47.80 -10.03
C ASP A 310 28.30 -48.72 -11.24
N GLY A 311 28.71 -48.15 -12.38
CA GLY A 311 29.13 -48.90 -13.58
C GLY A 311 30.37 -49.80 -13.39
N PHE A 312 31.27 -49.45 -12.46
CA PHE A 312 32.41 -50.32 -12.10
C PHE A 312 31.97 -51.66 -11.46
N ARG A 313 30.70 -51.84 -11.05
CA ARG A 313 30.17 -53.16 -10.64
C ARG A 313 30.30 -54.23 -11.73
N ASN A 314 30.24 -53.85 -13.01
CA ASN A 314 30.04 -54.81 -14.09
C ASN A 314 31.32 -55.39 -14.70
N THR A 315 32.52 -55.01 -14.23
CA THR A 315 33.79 -55.46 -14.82
C THR A 315 34.73 -56.21 -13.87
N LYS A 316 34.38 -56.40 -12.59
CA LYS A 316 35.16 -57.21 -11.63
C LYS A 316 34.40 -58.43 -11.09
N GLY A 317 33.57 -59.08 -11.92
CA GLY A 317 32.79 -60.26 -11.51
C GLY A 317 32.40 -61.20 -12.65
N GLY A 318 33.32 -61.57 -13.54
CA GLY A 318 33.03 -62.54 -14.59
C GLY A 318 34.23 -63.01 -15.40
N ALA A 319 35.07 -63.86 -14.80
CA ALA A 319 35.80 -64.94 -15.49
C ALA A 319 36.53 -65.82 -14.47
N LEU A 320 35.91 -66.94 -14.08
CA LEU A 320 36.50 -68.29 -13.95
C LEU A 320 35.46 -69.24 -13.31
N LEU A 321 35.17 -70.31 -14.06
CA LEU A 321 34.18 -71.40 -13.89
C LEU A 321 32.73 -71.04 -14.22
#